data_AF-A0A3M0L942-F1
#
_entry.id   AF-A0A3M0L942-F1
#
_cell.length_a   1.000
_cell.length_b   1.000
_cell.length_c   1.000
_cell.angle_alpha   90.00
_cell.angle_beta   90.00
_cell.angle_gamma   90.00
#
_symmetry.space_group_name_H-M   'P 1'
#
loop_
_entity.id
_entity.type
_entity.pdbx_description
1 polymer ?
#
loop_
_entity_poly.entity_id
_entity_poly.type
_entity_poly.pdbx_seq_one_letter_code
_entity_poly.pdbx_strand_id
1 'polypeptide(L)'
;MTVWMSPHEKLCKAMFTINFLNCSFENMSPPVVRHFNSGNQFKLPQRPPVIIRDPETWETKGPYELVTWGRGYACVATPSGPRWIPQKWVKPFVPKNPAPAEEEKRQVAVASKRRCRRMEEKESS
;
A
#
# COMPACT_ATOMS: atom_id res chain seq x y z
N MET A 1 13.94 -38.36 29.55
CA MET A 1 14.94 -38.78 28.55
C MET A 1 15.27 -37.59 27.67
N THR A 2 16.43 -36.97 27.86
CA THR A 2 16.94 -35.95 26.93
C THR A 2 17.46 -36.67 25.69
N VAL A 3 16.74 -36.56 24.58
CA VAL A 3 17.23 -37.06 23.29
C VAL A 3 18.46 -36.23 22.92
N TRP A 4 19.64 -36.84 22.91
CA TRP A 4 20.85 -36.19 22.43
C TRP A 4 20.66 -35.90 20.94
N MET A 5 20.65 -34.61 20.59
CA MET A 5 20.57 -34.13 19.21
C MET A 5 21.94 -33.65 18.79
N SER A 6 22.40 -34.06 17.61
CA SER A 6 23.58 -33.49 16.97
C SER A 6 23.38 -32.00 16.69
N PRO A 7 24.46 -31.20 16.58
CA PRO A 7 24.35 -29.78 16.21
C PRO A 7 23.59 -29.57 14.89
N HIS A 8 23.76 -30.48 13.92
CA HIS A 8 23.06 -30.43 12.64
C HIS A 8 21.55 -30.59 12.80
N GLU A 9 21.09 -31.59 13.57
CA GLU A 9 19.66 -31.79 13.82
C GLU A 9 19.03 -30.62 14.57
N LYS A 10 19.75 -29.99 15.50
CA LYS A 10 19.30 -28.77 16.18
C LYS A 10 19.09 -27.63 15.17
N LEU A 11 20.03 -27.42 14.25
CA LEU A 11 19.92 -26.40 13.22
C LEU A 11 18.76 -26.69 12.26
N CYS A 12 18.63 -27.93 11.78
CA CYS A 12 17.54 -28.33 10.89
C CYS A 12 16.16 -28.11 11.53
N LYS A 13 16.00 -28.49 12.80
CA LYS A 13 14.75 -28.24 13.55
C LYS A 13 14.49 -26.75 13.72
N ALA A 14 15.49 -25.95 14.09
CA ALA A 14 15.34 -24.51 14.25
C ALA A 14 14.92 -23.84 12.92
N MET A 15 15.59 -24.18 11.82
CA MET A 15 15.24 -23.66 10.49
C MET A 15 13.84 -24.08 10.05
N PHE A 16 13.44 -25.33 10.33
CA PHE A 16 12.09 -25.78 10.05
C PHE A 16 11.05 -24.95 10.80
N THR A 17 11.22 -24.78 12.11
CA THR A 17 10.31 -23.95 12.92
C THR A 17 10.28 -22.50 12.43
N ILE A 18 11.44 -21.89 12.19
CA ILE A 18 11.53 -20.48 11.76
C ILE A 18 10.89 -20.25 10.40
N ASN A 19 11.05 -21.16 9.43
CA ASN A 19 10.59 -20.91 8.06
C ASN A 19 9.17 -21.42 7.76
N PHE A 20 8.75 -22.50 8.43
CA PHE A 20 7.50 -23.20 8.11
C PHE A 20 6.42 -23.06 9.19
N LEU A 21 6.81 -22.83 10.45
CA LEU A 21 5.86 -22.77 11.58
C LEU A 21 5.74 -21.37 12.20
N ASN A 22 6.66 -20.45 11.88
CA ASN A 22 6.65 -19.11 12.46
C ASN A 22 5.56 -18.24 11.80
N CYS A 23 4.44 -18.10 12.51
CA CYS A 23 3.34 -17.19 12.15
C CYS A 23 3.17 -16.12 13.22
N SER A 24 2.59 -14.98 12.85
CA SER A 24 2.29 -13.89 13.78
C SER A 24 0.84 -13.45 13.63
N PHE A 25 0.30 -12.72 14.60
CA PHE A 25 -1.05 -12.17 14.51
C PHE A 25 -1.23 -11.24 13.30
N GLU A 26 -0.22 -10.41 13.00
CA GLU A 26 -0.26 -9.49 11.85
C GLU A 26 -0.04 -10.19 10.50
N ASN A 27 0.59 -11.37 10.51
CA ASN A 27 0.90 -12.12 9.30
C ASN A 27 0.78 -13.62 9.57
N MET A 28 -0.39 -14.15 9.21
CA MET A 28 -0.76 -15.55 9.39
C MET A 28 -0.02 -16.51 8.43
N SER A 29 0.59 -15.96 7.38
CA SER A 29 1.36 -16.73 6.39
C SER A 29 2.80 -16.94 6.88
N PRO A 30 3.27 -18.20 7.01
CA PRO A 30 4.66 -18.46 7.40
C PRO A 30 5.65 -17.99 6.30
N PRO A 31 6.92 -17.73 6.64
CA PRO A 31 7.92 -17.20 5.72
C PRO A 31 8.07 -17.98 4.41
N VAL A 32 7.92 -19.31 4.44
CA VAL A 32 7.96 -20.16 3.24
C VAL A 32 6.89 -19.77 2.21
N VAL A 33 5.68 -19.41 2.65
CA VAL A 33 4.59 -18.98 1.77
C VAL A 33 4.95 -17.67 1.12
N ARG A 34 5.50 -16.72 1.88
CA ARG A 34 5.98 -15.44 1.34
C ARG A 34 7.07 -15.64 0.29
N HIS A 35 8.03 -16.52 0.55
CA HIS A 35 9.15 -16.77 -0.36
C HIS A 35 8.67 -17.24 -1.74
N PHE A 36 7.83 -18.29 -1.78
CA PHE A 36 7.37 -18.87 -3.04
C PHE A 36 6.16 -18.14 -3.67
N ASN A 37 5.29 -17.50 -2.87
CA ASN A 37 4.12 -16.75 -3.36
C ASN A 37 4.32 -15.22 -3.37
N SER A 38 5.58 -14.76 -3.50
CA SER A 38 5.99 -13.35 -3.48
C SER A 38 5.21 -12.45 -4.46
N GLY A 39 4.57 -13.02 -5.48
CA GLY A 39 4.01 -12.31 -6.62
C GLY A 39 2.83 -11.39 -6.33
N ASN A 40 1.93 -11.74 -5.40
CA ASN A 40 0.65 -11.03 -5.24
C ASN A 40 0.33 -10.57 -3.81
N GLN A 41 0.91 -11.18 -2.77
CA GLN A 41 0.54 -10.85 -1.38
C GLN A 41 1.11 -9.52 -0.88
N PHE A 42 2.27 -9.09 -1.41
CA PHE A 42 3.00 -7.91 -0.93
C PHE A 42 3.08 -6.79 -1.96
N LYS A 43 2.51 -7.00 -3.16
CA LYS A 43 2.37 -5.93 -4.15
C LYS A 43 1.17 -5.08 -3.75
N LEU A 44 1.40 -3.78 -3.64
CA LEU A 44 0.29 -2.85 -3.47
C LEU A 44 -0.57 -2.89 -4.76
N PRO A 45 -1.89 -3.11 -4.67
CA PRO A 45 -2.77 -3.17 -5.83
C PRO A 45 -2.82 -1.85 -6.58
N GLN A 46 -2.56 -0.75 -5.87
CA GLN A 46 -2.34 0.58 -6.41
C GLN A 46 -1.03 1.11 -5.84
N ARG A 47 -0.24 1.85 -6.63
CA ARG A 47 0.97 2.51 -6.17
C ARG A 47 0.68 3.97 -5.86
N PRO A 48 0.21 4.30 -4.65
CA PRO A 48 -0.19 5.66 -4.34
C PRO A 48 1.01 6.61 -4.47
N PRO A 49 0.78 7.85 -4.95
CA PRO A 49 1.80 8.86 -4.98
C PRO A 49 2.17 9.28 -3.54
N VAL A 50 3.47 9.41 -3.29
CA VAL A 50 4.03 9.86 -2.02
C VAL A 50 5.05 10.96 -2.26
N ILE A 51 5.12 11.87 -1.30
CA ILE A 51 6.13 12.90 -1.22
C ILE A 51 7.20 12.42 -0.25
N ILE A 52 8.47 12.55 -0.63
CA ILE A 52 9.61 12.14 0.19
C ILE A 52 10.47 13.34 0.57
N ARG A 53 11.08 13.29 1.75
CA ARG A 53 12.18 14.19 2.11
C ARG A 53 13.50 13.52 1.75
N ASP A 54 14.30 14.16 0.91
CA ASP A 54 15.61 13.63 0.52
C ASP A 54 16.58 13.72 1.71
N PRO A 55 17.21 12.61 2.15
CA PRO A 55 18.23 12.67 3.19
C PRO A 55 19.43 13.56 2.85
N GLU A 56 19.79 13.67 1.57
CA GLU A 56 20.99 14.38 1.14
C GLU A 56 20.74 15.89 1.01
N THR A 57 19.66 16.26 0.31
CA THR A 57 19.35 17.68 0.05
C THR A 57 18.41 18.29 1.07
N TRP A 58 17.80 17.49 1.95
CA TRP A 58 16.75 17.88 2.91
C TRP A 58 15.47 18.46 2.28
N GLU A 59 15.41 18.51 0.95
CA GLU A 59 14.28 19.01 0.18
C GLU A 59 13.16 17.98 0.12
N THR A 60 11.97 18.50 -0.11
CA THR A 60 10.78 17.69 -0.34
C THR A 60 10.64 17.44 -1.85
N LYS A 61 10.70 16.18 -2.27
CA LYS A 61 10.66 15.74 -3.67
C LYS A 61 9.47 14.81 -3.93
N GLY A 62 9.03 14.76 -5.19
CA GLY A 62 7.92 13.93 -5.64
C GLY A 62 6.76 14.74 -6.23
N PRO A 63 5.62 14.12 -6.52
CA PRO A 63 5.19 12.78 -6.08
C PRO A 63 5.91 11.62 -6.78
N TYR A 64 6.25 10.58 -6.01
CA TYR A 64 6.80 9.31 -6.48
C TYR A 64 5.84 8.16 -6.17
N GLU A 65 5.87 7.10 -6.96
CA GLU A 65 5.06 5.91 -6.70
C GLU A 65 5.60 5.13 -5.50
N LEU A 66 4.72 4.77 -4.56
CA LEU A 66 5.06 3.85 -3.48
C LEU A 66 5.13 2.40 -4.00
N VAL A 67 6.25 1.72 -3.76
CA VAL A 67 6.45 0.31 -4.12
C VAL A 67 6.04 -0.61 -2.97
N THR A 68 6.52 -0.33 -1.76
CA THR A 68 6.14 -1.07 -0.54
C THR A 68 6.41 -0.22 0.70
N TRP A 69 5.73 -0.54 1.80
CA TRP A 69 5.87 0.17 3.07
C TRP A 69 5.95 -0.84 4.21
N GLY A 70 7.09 -0.88 4.89
CA GLY A 70 7.33 -1.77 6.04
C GLY A 70 7.43 -0.99 7.36
N ARG A 71 7.77 -1.69 8.44
CA ARG A 71 7.97 -1.06 9.74
C ARG A 71 9.28 -0.27 9.75
N GLY A 72 9.19 1.06 9.58
CA GLY A 72 10.32 1.99 9.67
C GLY A 72 10.88 2.50 8.34
N TYR A 73 10.58 1.84 7.22
CA TYR A 73 11.06 2.23 5.89
C TYR A 73 9.99 1.99 4.82
N ALA A 74 10.05 2.81 3.78
CA ALA A 74 9.26 2.66 2.57
C ALA A 74 10.18 2.64 1.35
N CYS A 75 9.83 1.81 0.36
CA CYS A 75 10.48 1.79 -0.93
C CYS A 75 9.65 2.60 -1.92
N VAL A 76 10.27 3.56 -2.58
CA VAL A 76 9.64 4.45 -3.56
C VAL A 76 10.31 4.31 -4.92
N ALA A 77 9.52 4.33 -6.00
CA ALA A 77 10.04 4.29 -7.35
C ALA A 77 10.41 5.71 -7.79
N THR A 78 11.71 5.99 -7.81
CA THR A 78 12.25 7.25 -8.33
C THR A 78 12.73 7.06 -9.78
N PRO A 79 12.96 8.14 -10.54
CA PRO A 79 13.48 8.03 -11.91
C PRO A 79 14.83 7.30 -12.01
N SER A 80 15.66 7.33 -10.96
CA SER A 80 16.93 6.60 -10.89
C SER A 80 16.77 5.15 -10.39
N GLY A 81 15.55 4.73 -10.04
CA GLY A 81 15.23 3.39 -9.57
C GLY A 81 14.56 3.37 -8.18
N PRO A 82 14.30 2.17 -7.63
CA PRO A 82 13.72 2.02 -6.30
C PRO A 82 14.67 2.51 -5.21
N ARG A 83 14.18 3.37 -4.30
CA ARG A 83 14.96 3.90 -3.18
C ARG A 83 14.26 3.62 -1.85
N TRP A 84 15.03 3.21 -0.84
CA TRP A 84 14.54 3.04 0.54
C TRP A 84 14.63 4.35 1.32
N ILE A 85 13.51 4.83 1.81
CA ILE A 85 13.39 6.07 2.59
C ILE A 85 12.83 5.75 3.97
N PRO A 86 13.39 6.30 5.06
CA PRO A 86 12.79 6.20 6.39
C PRO A 86 11.33 6.66 6.40
N GLN A 87 10.47 5.88 7.04
CA GLN A 87 9.03 6.12 7.10
C GLN A 87 8.67 7.55 7.56
N LYS A 88 9.43 8.10 8.51
CA LYS A 88 9.24 9.47 9.03
C LYS A 88 9.42 10.58 7.98
N TRP A 89 10.02 10.27 6.83
CA TRP A 89 10.28 11.19 5.73
C TRP A 89 9.39 10.97 4.53
N VAL A 90 8.43 10.04 4.62
CA VAL A 90 7.46 9.75 3.56
C VAL A 90 6.09 10.25 3.98
N LYS A 91 5.44 11.02 3.11
CA LYS A 91 4.09 11.55 3.32
C LYS A 91 3.20 11.17 2.14
N PRO A 92 1.98 10.63 2.36
CA PRO A 92 1.02 10.44 1.29
C PRO A 92 0.74 11.76 0.55
N PHE A 93 0.69 11.71 -0.78
CA PHE A 93 0.33 12.88 -1.58
C PHE A 93 -1.20 12.99 -1.68
N VAL A 94 -1.74 14.16 -1.32
CA VAL A 94 -3.16 14.47 -1.48
C VAL A 94 -3.29 15.57 -2.54
N PRO A 95 -3.94 15.30 -3.70
CA PRO A 95 -4.19 16.33 -4.71
C PRO A 95 -5.03 17.48 -4.13
N LYS A 96 -4.62 18.73 -4.39
CA LYS A 96 -5.32 19.93 -3.88
C LYS A 96 -6.75 20.10 -4.38
N ASN A 97 -7.06 19.58 -5.57
CA ASN A 97 -8.43 19.48 -6.10
C ASN A 97 -8.67 18.03 -6.53
N PRO A 98 -9.31 17.18 -5.71
CA PRO A 98 -9.75 15.89 -6.20
C PRO A 98 -10.77 16.15 -7.31
N ALA A 99 -10.56 15.56 -8.50
CA ALA A 99 -11.61 15.55 -9.50
C ALA A 99 -12.86 14.92 -8.87
N PRO A 100 -14.07 15.48 -9.06
CA PRO A 100 -15.27 14.89 -8.49
C PRO A 100 -15.35 13.45 -9.00
N ALA A 101 -15.61 12.51 -8.10
CA ALA A 101 -15.76 11.11 -8.48
C ALA A 101 -16.82 11.02 -9.59
N GLU A 102 -16.63 10.17 -10.60
CA GLU A 102 -17.60 10.00 -11.70
C GLU A 102 -19.02 9.72 -11.16
N GLU A 103 -19.12 9.02 -10.03
CA GLU A 103 -20.34 8.78 -9.28
C GLU A 103 -21.04 10.10 -8.84
N GLU A 104 -20.26 11.05 -8.33
CA GLU A 104 -20.73 12.36 -7.85
C GLU A 104 -21.20 13.24 -9.02
N LYS A 105 -20.45 13.25 -10.14
CA LYS A 105 -20.86 13.95 -11.36
C LYS A 105 -22.17 13.40 -11.92
N ARG A 106 -22.35 12.08 -11.92
CA ARG A 106 -23.59 11.43 -12.34
C ARG A 106 -24.76 11.79 -11.42
N GLN A 107 -24.55 11.77 -10.11
CA GLN A 107 -25.59 12.16 -9.14
C GLN A 107 -26.00 13.63 -9.30
N VAL A 108 -25.05 14.54 -9.47
CA VAL A 108 -25.31 15.97 -9.70
C VAL A 108 -26.06 16.19 -11.01
N ALA A 109 -25.69 15.48 -12.09
CA ALA A 109 -26.39 15.56 -13.37
C ALA A 109 -27.84 15.04 -13.28
N VAL A 110 -28.06 13.94 -12.54
CA VAL A 110 -29.40 13.40 -12.31
C VAL A 110 -30.24 14.34 -11.45
N ALA A 111 -29.68 14.93 -10.40
CA ALA A 111 -30.35 15.90 -9.54
C ALA A 111 -30.73 17.18 -10.31
N SER A 112 -29.82 17.68 -11.17
CA SER A 112 -30.07 18.83 -12.05
C SER A 112 -31.24 18.56 -13.01
N LYS A 113 -31.24 17.41 -13.70
CA LYS A 113 -32.33 17.02 -14.61
C LYS A 113 -33.69 16.92 -13.91
N ARG A 114 -33.72 16.38 -12.69
CA ARG A 114 -34.95 16.31 -11.87
C ARG A 114 -35.46 17.70 -11.48
N ARG A 115 -34.57 18.66 -11.26
CA ARG A 115 -34.93 20.04 -10.94
C ARG A 115 -35.49 20.78 -12.15
N CYS A 116 -34.89 20.61 -13.34
CA CYS A 116 -35.38 21.22 -14.59
C CYS A 116 -36.81 20.75 -14.92
N ARG A 117 -37.07 19.44 -14.93
CA ARG A 117 -38.43 18.91 -15.20
C ARG A 117 -39.49 19.47 -14.24
N ARG A 118 -39.14 19.64 -12.98
CA ARG A 118 -40.07 20.17 -11.96
C ARG A 118 -40.38 21.66 -12.15
N MET A 119 -39.53 22.41 -12.85
CA MET A 119 -39.81 23.80 -13.22
C MET A 119 -40.69 23.86 -14.47
N GLU A 120 -40.40 23.03 -15.48
CA GLU A 120 -41.20 22.91 -16.70
C GLU A 120 -42.65 22.50 -16.41
N GLU A 121 -42.87 21.55 -15.48
CA GLU A 121 -44.21 21.14 -15.03
C GLU A 121 -44.97 22.24 -14.29
N LYS A 122 -44.26 23.18 -13.64
CA LYS A 122 -44.84 24.32 -12.93
C LYS A 122 -45.12 25.52 -13.83
N GLU A 123 -44.39 25.68 -14.93
CA GLU A 123 -44.66 26.71 -15.95
C GLU A 123 -45.79 26.32 -16.91
N SER A 124 -46.09 25.02 -17.01
CA SER A 124 -47.17 24.50 -17.88
C SER A 124 -48.52 24.34 -17.17
N SER A 125 -48.65 24.78 -15.92
CA SER A 125 -49.91 24.81 -15.14
C SER A 125 -50.34 26.26 -14.91
#